data_AF-A0A5C6ATQ0-F1
#
_entry.id   AF-A0A5C6ATQ0-F1
#
_cell.length_a   1.000
_cell.length_b   1.000
_cell.length_c   1.000
_cell.angle_alpha   90.00
_cell.angle_beta   90.00
_cell.angle_gamma   90.00
#
_symmetry.space_group_name_H-M   'P 1'
#
loop_
_entity.id
_entity.type
_entity.pdbx_description
1 polymer ?
#
loop_
_entity_poly.entity_id
_entity_poly.type
_entity_poly.pdbx_seq_one_letter_code
_entity_poly.pdbx_strand_id
1 'polypeptide(L)'
;MARFWNRWIARQTSSRRKEFNKRKSLRRRPQAENLETRQLLAANIFHNEAMPEDVNEGGHITALDALMVINRLNRDRGNLGNRDPGIDNPVDQPTDETEDQNTDETIDNDDVSAESSDVVLAWNELFGEVLADAESFQQNPGYASRSQAILNLAIYDAVGIATDGTDANTFYDYPIDLSGNVELSAEIAASEAAYTVLSGLYPEQQATLDAFRAQSISGTASDRVTDASMTLGSDIGNTILAIRANDGFDVMGEYEYSDELGTFQPDPLNPDVPAWGPAWGDVDLFAINSVDEFSPETTPELTSEQYAESYNEVLELGSVDSETRTADQTEAGLFWAYDREGLGTPIALFNDVLIQIAEQQGNSLEENAALFAQASVAMADAAIVAWDTKFGEDFWRPVTAIHSGDIDGNDATEGDADWVALGAPNGEDLTGFTPQFPTYISGHATFGGALFGTLQEFYGTDDISFELASEELKGLLDNPELQEAYGIELDDATRSFDSFSEAMAENGRSRVYLGIHFDFDDTVGQEVGAAIAASVASDFAVAATDDTTRTENDRQRNQNDDRGRNNNNSRGSNDRFASVDSAFADERFLF
;
A
#
# COMPACT_ATOMS: atom_id res chain seq x y z
N MET A 1 -43.55 -30.05 -24.11
CA MET A 1 -44.52 -31.11 -23.78
C MET A 1 -43.89 -32.01 -22.71
N ALA A 2 -44.17 -31.78 -21.42
CA ALA A 2 -45.18 -32.50 -20.62
C ALA A 2 -44.77 -33.92 -20.15
N ARG A 3 -44.19 -33.97 -18.93
CA ARG A 3 -44.46 -34.83 -17.75
C ARG A 3 -44.73 -36.35 -17.91
N PHE A 4 -43.98 -37.19 -17.15
CA PHE A 4 -44.42 -38.38 -16.36
C PHE A 4 -43.20 -38.93 -15.55
N TRP A 5 -42.99 -38.68 -14.23
CA TRP A 5 -43.48 -39.35 -12.99
C TRP A 5 -43.24 -40.90 -12.89
N ASN A 6 -42.79 -41.57 -11.81
CA ASN A 6 -42.25 -41.23 -10.47
C ASN A 6 -41.92 -42.53 -9.64
N ARG A 7 -41.26 -42.39 -8.46
CA ARG A 7 -41.15 -43.26 -7.23
C ARG A 7 -39.93 -44.21 -7.08
N TRP A 8 -39.26 -44.38 -5.91
CA TRP A 8 -39.64 -44.32 -4.47
C TRP A 8 -38.33 -44.25 -3.60
N ILE A 9 -38.13 -43.49 -2.50
CA ILE A 9 -38.50 -43.67 -1.05
C ILE A 9 -37.95 -42.44 -0.26
N ALA A 10 -38.77 -41.50 0.29
CA ALA A 10 -39.09 -41.24 1.72
C ALA A 10 -37.92 -41.35 2.74
N ARG A 11 -37.67 -40.49 3.75
CA ARG A 11 -38.32 -39.36 4.45
C ARG A 11 -37.30 -38.89 5.52
N GLN A 12 -37.11 -37.60 5.75
CA GLN A 12 -37.25 -36.97 7.08
C GLN A 12 -37.08 -35.45 6.98
N THR A 13 -38.16 -34.74 7.28
CA THR A 13 -38.25 -33.28 7.44
C THR A 13 -37.91 -32.88 8.87
N SER A 14 -36.98 -31.96 9.04
CA SER A 14 -36.74 -31.21 10.28
C SER A 14 -36.69 -29.72 9.95
N SER A 15 -37.76 -29.00 10.30
CA SER A 15 -37.82 -27.55 10.26
C SER A 15 -37.03 -26.96 11.43
N ARG A 16 -35.99 -26.17 11.16
CA ARG A 16 -35.44 -25.21 12.12
C ARG A 16 -35.55 -23.80 11.55
N ARG A 17 -36.39 -23.00 12.20
CA ARG A 17 -36.40 -21.54 12.13
C ARG A 17 -34.98 -21.03 12.42
N LYS A 18 -34.38 -20.27 11.52
CA LYS A 18 -33.24 -19.40 11.83
C LYS A 18 -33.81 -18.06 12.33
N GLU A 19 -33.61 -17.77 13.61
CA GLU A 19 -33.73 -16.42 14.14
C GLU A 19 -32.57 -15.59 13.61
N PHE A 20 -32.87 -14.44 13.00
CA PHE A 20 -31.88 -13.41 12.69
C PHE A 20 -31.54 -12.67 13.98
N ASN A 21 -30.35 -12.90 14.54
CA ASN A 21 -29.76 -12.03 15.53
C ASN A 21 -29.00 -10.91 14.81
N LYS A 22 -29.39 -9.66 15.06
CA LYS A 22 -28.58 -8.47 14.75
C LYS A 22 -27.21 -8.62 15.42
N ARG A 23 -26.13 -8.68 14.62
CA ARG A 23 -24.76 -8.61 15.12
C ARG A 23 -24.50 -7.20 15.66
N LYS A 24 -23.96 -7.13 16.89
CA LYS A 24 -23.28 -5.94 17.41
C LYS A 24 -21.84 -6.00 16.93
N SER A 25 -21.27 -4.88 16.50
CA SER A 25 -19.83 -4.79 16.26
C SER A 25 -19.11 -5.09 17.57
N LEU A 26 -18.16 -6.03 17.52
CA LEU A 26 -17.31 -6.36 18.65
C LEU A 26 -16.00 -5.61 18.43
N ARG A 27 -15.88 -4.44 19.06
CA ARG A 27 -14.58 -3.76 19.22
C ARG A 27 -13.61 -4.72 19.92
N ARG A 28 -12.47 -4.99 19.29
CA ARG A 28 -11.43 -5.90 19.79
C ARG A 28 -10.82 -5.28 21.05
N ARG A 29 -10.93 -5.96 22.20
CA ARG A 29 -10.23 -5.60 23.43
C ARG A 29 -8.98 -6.47 23.58
N PRO A 30 -7.83 -5.91 23.99
CA PRO A 30 -6.65 -6.72 24.30
C PRO A 30 -6.91 -7.61 25.51
N GLN A 31 -6.58 -8.90 25.39
CA GLN A 31 -6.47 -9.81 26.53
C GLN A 31 -5.08 -9.65 27.14
N ALA A 32 -5.02 -9.18 28.39
CA ALA A 32 -3.78 -9.19 29.15
C ALA A 32 -3.50 -10.64 29.63
N GLU A 33 -2.49 -11.28 29.05
CA GLU A 33 -1.91 -12.48 29.64
C GLU A 33 -1.01 -12.08 30.82
N ASN A 34 -1.25 -12.68 31.99
CA ASN A 34 -0.38 -12.50 33.15
C ASN A 34 0.91 -13.29 32.93
N LEU A 35 2.04 -12.59 32.81
CA LEU A 35 3.37 -13.19 32.80
C LEU A 35 3.62 -13.95 34.10
N GLU A 36 3.71 -15.28 34.01
CA GLU A 36 4.21 -16.10 35.12
C GLU A 36 5.65 -15.70 35.47
N THR A 37 5.89 -15.52 36.75
CA THR A 37 7.17 -15.08 37.33
C THR A 37 8.21 -16.19 37.19
N ARG A 38 8.96 -16.20 36.09
CA ARG A 38 10.19 -17.00 35.99
C ARG A 38 11.31 -16.27 36.72
N GLN A 39 11.71 -16.82 37.87
CA GLN A 39 12.93 -16.45 38.58
C GLN A 39 14.14 -16.60 37.65
N LEU A 40 14.61 -15.48 37.09
CA LEU A 40 15.94 -15.39 36.50
C LEU A 40 16.96 -15.51 37.63
N LEU A 41 17.85 -16.49 37.46
CA LEU A 41 18.98 -16.73 38.35
C LEU A 41 19.86 -15.48 38.38
N ALA A 42 19.94 -14.89 39.56
CA ALA A 42 20.76 -13.73 39.86
C ALA A 42 22.25 -14.03 39.62
N ALA A 43 22.88 -13.24 38.74
CA ALA A 43 24.32 -13.10 38.67
C ALA A 43 24.76 -11.94 39.60
N ASN A 44 25.47 -12.32 40.66
CA ASN A 44 26.45 -11.59 41.46
C ASN A 44 26.11 -10.27 42.19
N ILE A 45 26.67 -10.15 43.40
CA ILE A 45 26.22 -9.30 44.51
C ILE A 45 26.89 -7.91 44.55
N PHE A 46 27.51 -7.46 43.46
CA PHE A 46 28.11 -6.12 43.39
C PHE A 46 28.06 -5.59 41.95
N HIS A 47 27.37 -4.44 41.77
CA HIS A 47 27.16 -3.63 40.56
C HIS A 47 25.86 -3.88 39.77
N ASN A 48 24.80 -3.17 40.18
CA ASN A 48 24.05 -2.21 39.35
C ASN A 48 22.92 -1.62 40.22
N GLU A 49 23.21 -0.51 40.89
CA GLU A 49 22.18 0.37 41.46
C GLU A 49 21.76 1.33 40.34
N ALA A 50 21.12 0.81 39.31
CA ALA A 50 20.42 1.64 38.33
C ALA A 50 19.04 1.94 38.93
N MET A 51 18.91 3.11 39.55
CA MET A 51 17.59 3.62 39.88
C MET A 51 16.87 3.88 38.55
N PRO A 52 15.67 3.31 38.32
CA PRO A 52 14.93 3.63 37.12
C PRO A 52 14.63 5.14 37.11
N GLU A 53 15.05 5.81 36.03
CA GLU A 53 14.79 7.22 35.79
C GLU A 53 13.54 7.35 34.93
N ASP A 54 12.73 8.36 35.27
CA ASP A 54 11.60 8.82 34.49
C ASP A 54 12.17 9.63 33.32
N VAL A 55 12.28 8.99 32.16
CA VAL A 55 13.00 9.55 31.00
C VAL A 55 12.09 10.40 30.13
N ASN A 56 10.78 10.33 30.34
CA ASN A 56 9.80 11.20 29.70
C ASN A 56 9.34 12.37 30.59
N GLU A 57 9.89 12.49 31.80
CA GLU A 57 9.51 13.50 32.81
C GLU A 57 8.00 13.53 33.12
N GLY A 58 7.31 12.40 32.94
CA GLY A 58 5.85 12.25 33.14
C GLY A 58 5.43 12.11 34.60
N GLY A 59 6.39 12.10 35.54
CA GLY A 59 6.18 11.95 36.97
C GLY A 59 6.00 10.50 37.44
N HIS A 60 6.09 9.54 36.52
CA HIS A 60 5.84 8.12 36.76
C HIS A 60 6.80 7.25 35.96
N ILE A 61 7.42 6.26 36.62
CA ILE A 61 8.24 5.25 35.96
C ILE A 61 7.32 4.15 35.42
N THR A 62 7.24 4.05 34.09
CA THR A 62 6.35 3.15 33.35
C THR A 62 7.11 2.25 32.37
N ALA A 63 6.40 1.35 31.69
CA ALA A 63 6.99 0.55 30.61
C ALA A 63 7.39 1.41 29.40
N LEU A 64 6.79 2.58 29.22
CA LEU A 64 7.12 3.54 28.16
C LEU A 64 8.53 4.12 28.36
N ASP A 65 8.92 4.40 29.60
CA ASP A 65 10.28 4.84 29.95
C ASP A 65 11.34 3.79 29.57
N ALA A 66 11.02 2.52 29.84
CA ALA A 66 11.88 1.40 29.45
C ALA A 66 11.98 1.27 27.92
N LEU A 67 10.87 1.47 27.20
CA LEU A 67 10.82 1.43 25.74
C LEU A 67 11.65 2.56 25.11
N MET A 68 11.55 3.78 25.63
CA MET A 68 12.34 4.94 25.18
C MET A 68 13.84 4.72 25.37
N VAL A 69 14.25 4.10 26.49
CA VAL A 69 15.65 3.73 26.72
C VAL A 69 16.11 2.65 25.74
N ILE A 70 15.29 1.65 25.46
CA ILE A 70 15.61 0.58 24.50
C ILE A 70 15.78 1.15 23.09
N ASN A 71 14.86 2.01 22.65
CA ASN A 71 14.95 2.66 21.35
C ASN A 71 16.18 3.57 21.24
N ARG A 72 16.52 4.30 22.31
CA ARG A 72 17.75 5.09 22.38
C ARG A 72 19.02 4.23 22.33
N LEU A 73 19.04 3.09 23.02
CA LEU A 73 20.17 2.16 23.01
C LEU A 73 20.36 1.49 21.65
N ASN A 74 19.28 1.25 20.91
CA ASN A 74 19.35 0.74 19.54
C ASN A 74 19.87 1.82 18.58
N ARG A 75 19.48 3.09 18.76
CA ARG A 75 20.02 4.25 18.02
C ARG A 75 21.54 4.40 18.20
N ASP A 76 22.05 4.24 19.42
CA ASP A 76 23.49 4.36 19.72
C ASP A 76 24.33 3.16 19.22
N ARG A 77 23.71 1.99 19.01
CA ARG A 77 24.41 0.80 18.47
C ARG A 77 24.67 0.88 16.97
N GLY A 78 23.83 1.57 16.20
CA GLY A 78 24.10 1.87 14.79
C GLY A 78 25.33 2.76 14.57
N ASN A 79 25.70 3.56 15.59
CA ASN A 79 26.77 4.56 15.49
C ASN A 79 28.17 4.04 15.91
N LEU A 80 28.30 2.76 16.29
CA LEU A 80 29.56 2.16 16.76
C LEU A 80 30.27 1.26 15.73
N GLY A 81 29.76 1.21 14.50
CA GLY A 81 30.31 0.37 13.42
C GLY A 81 31.66 0.82 12.83
N ASN A 82 32.22 1.97 13.22
CA ASN A 82 33.45 2.47 12.58
C ASN A 82 34.52 2.90 13.58
N ARG A 83 35.22 1.92 14.17
CA ARG A 83 36.51 2.13 14.86
C ARG A 83 37.45 0.94 14.63
N ASP A 84 38.32 1.07 13.63
CA ASP A 84 39.50 0.22 13.46
C ASP A 84 40.68 0.74 14.32
N PRO A 85 41.42 -0.08 15.10
CA PRO A 85 42.46 0.40 15.98
C PRO A 85 43.86 0.33 15.34
N GLY A 86 44.38 1.49 14.93
CA GLY A 86 45.77 1.91 15.15
C GLY A 86 46.83 1.51 14.13
N ILE A 87 47.64 2.50 13.72
CA ILE A 87 49.13 2.52 13.79
C ILE A 87 49.63 3.97 13.58
N ASP A 88 50.50 4.41 14.49
CA ASP A 88 51.23 5.69 14.52
C ASP A 88 52.25 5.86 13.38
N ASN A 89 52.36 7.07 12.80
CA ASN A 89 53.50 7.98 13.04
C ASN A 89 53.41 9.32 12.26
N PRO A 90 54.09 10.40 12.73
CA PRO A 90 53.81 11.79 12.37
C PRO A 90 54.87 12.43 11.46
N VAL A 91 54.48 13.33 10.54
CA VAL A 91 55.39 14.32 9.92
C VAL A 91 54.65 15.62 9.51
N ASP A 92 55.18 16.73 10.03
CA ASP A 92 55.23 18.15 9.60
C ASP A 92 54.20 18.80 8.62
N GLN A 93 53.70 19.95 9.09
CA GLN A 93 53.15 21.13 8.39
C GLN A 93 54.07 21.67 7.25
N PRO A 94 53.64 22.57 6.30
CA PRO A 94 52.77 23.73 6.53
C PRO A 94 51.88 24.27 5.37
N THR A 95 51.02 25.22 5.77
CA THR A 95 50.40 26.37 5.08
C THR A 95 50.63 26.59 3.57
N ASP A 96 49.55 26.88 2.83
CA ASP A 96 49.54 28.08 1.98
C ASP A 96 48.11 28.58 1.72
N GLU A 97 47.96 29.90 1.85
CA GLU A 97 46.80 30.69 1.46
C GLU A 97 46.81 30.87 -0.06
N THR A 98 45.66 30.87 -0.73
CA THR A 98 45.43 31.74 -1.90
C THR A 98 43.95 32.04 -2.09
N GLU A 99 43.70 33.32 -2.36
CA GLU A 99 42.44 34.03 -2.51
C GLU A 99 41.68 33.74 -3.83
N ASP A 100 40.37 34.00 -3.75
CA ASP A 100 39.46 34.53 -4.77
C ASP A 100 39.28 33.80 -6.12
N GLN A 101 38.04 33.38 -6.38
CA GLN A 101 37.21 34.11 -7.33
C GLN A 101 35.71 33.86 -7.13
N ASN A 102 35.02 34.99 -6.99
CA ASN A 102 33.60 35.22 -6.87
C ASN A 102 32.96 35.16 -8.27
N THR A 103 31.99 34.27 -8.50
CA THR A 103 31.03 34.41 -9.60
C THR A 103 29.62 34.33 -9.03
N ASP A 104 29.00 35.50 -9.04
CA ASP A 104 27.62 35.82 -8.74
C ASP A 104 26.74 35.24 -9.85
N GLU A 105 26.12 34.07 -9.62
CA GLU A 105 24.96 33.62 -10.38
C GLU A 105 23.73 33.82 -9.50
N THR A 106 23.01 34.89 -9.81
CA THR A 106 21.65 35.14 -9.38
C THR A 106 20.77 34.00 -9.88
N ILE A 107 20.45 33.07 -9.00
CA ILE A 107 19.34 32.12 -9.19
C ILE A 107 18.06 32.96 -9.15
N ASP A 108 17.38 33.02 -10.29
CA ASP A 108 15.99 33.47 -10.38
C ASP A 108 15.17 32.53 -9.47
N ASN A 109 14.82 33.03 -8.30
CA ASN A 109 13.73 32.50 -7.49
C ASN A 109 12.45 32.80 -8.26
N ASP A 110 12.12 31.94 -9.21
CA ASP A 110 10.74 31.85 -9.68
C ASP A 110 9.89 31.39 -8.50
N ASP A 111 8.89 32.23 -8.26
CA ASP A 111 7.89 32.24 -7.22
C ASP A 111 7.07 30.95 -7.30
N VAL A 112 7.57 29.86 -6.69
CA VAL A 112 6.72 28.72 -6.33
C VAL A 112 5.86 29.21 -5.18
N SER A 113 4.63 29.60 -5.51
CA SER A 113 3.61 29.89 -4.52
C SER A 113 3.47 28.65 -3.64
N ALA A 114 3.94 28.77 -2.39
CA ALA A 114 3.66 27.82 -1.33
C ALA A 114 2.15 27.84 -1.05
N GLU A 115 1.36 27.15 -1.89
CA GLU A 115 0.14 26.54 -1.40
C GLU A 115 0.59 25.58 -0.31
N SER A 116 0.16 25.83 0.91
CA SER A 116 0.39 24.91 2.01
C SER A 116 -0.40 23.64 1.65
N SER A 117 0.27 22.65 1.07
CA SER A 117 -0.31 21.31 0.96
C SER A 117 -0.74 20.87 2.35
N ASP A 118 -1.92 20.25 2.43
CA ASP A 118 -2.39 19.68 3.69
C ASP A 118 -1.37 18.67 4.22
N VAL A 119 -1.23 18.57 5.55
CA VAL A 119 -0.20 17.74 6.21
C VAL A 119 -0.26 16.28 5.75
N VAL A 120 -1.45 15.76 5.43
CA VAL A 120 -1.61 14.38 4.96
C VAL A 120 -0.90 14.20 3.63
N LEU A 121 -1.09 15.12 2.69
CA LEU A 121 -0.46 15.09 1.37
C LEU A 121 1.04 15.28 1.51
N ALA A 122 1.48 16.28 2.29
CA ALA A 122 2.88 16.59 2.47
C ALA A 122 3.70 15.41 3.05
N TRP A 123 3.16 14.69 4.04
CA TRP A 123 3.85 13.52 4.58
C TRP A 123 3.81 12.30 3.66
N ASN A 124 2.78 12.16 2.81
CA ASN A 124 2.73 11.10 1.81
C ASN A 124 3.64 11.40 0.61
N GLU A 125 3.82 12.66 0.22
CA GLU A 125 4.86 13.09 -0.74
C GLU A 125 6.25 12.69 -0.23
N LEU A 126 6.57 13.06 1.01
CA LEU A 126 7.83 12.64 1.63
C LEU A 126 7.95 11.12 1.72
N PHE A 127 6.86 10.40 1.99
CA PHE A 127 6.87 8.95 2.04
C PHE A 127 7.26 8.33 0.70
N GLY A 128 6.86 8.91 -0.44
CA GLY A 128 7.33 8.52 -1.76
C GLY A 128 8.84 8.63 -1.91
N GLU A 129 9.43 9.75 -1.48
CA GLU A 129 10.90 9.95 -1.45
C GLU A 129 11.58 8.92 -0.53
N VAL A 130 11.00 8.68 0.64
CA VAL A 130 11.50 7.69 1.60
C VAL A 130 11.51 6.29 0.99
N LEU A 131 10.49 5.91 0.22
CA LEU A 131 10.47 4.61 -0.46
C LEU A 131 11.53 4.50 -1.56
N ALA A 132 11.79 5.58 -2.30
CA ALA A 132 12.80 5.61 -3.36
C ALA A 132 14.22 5.45 -2.80
N ASP A 133 14.51 6.09 -1.65
CA ASP A 133 15.82 6.09 -1.01
C ASP A 133 16.00 4.97 0.05
N ALA A 134 15.00 4.11 0.25
CA ALA A 134 15.06 3.06 1.27
C ALA A 134 16.13 1.99 0.96
N GLU A 135 16.60 1.27 1.98
CA GLU A 135 17.53 0.15 1.78
C GLU A 135 16.83 -1.01 1.03
N SER A 136 17.58 -1.82 0.29
CA SER A 136 17.03 -2.87 -0.60
C SER A 136 16.00 -3.79 0.07
N PHE A 137 16.18 -4.14 1.35
CA PHE A 137 15.23 -5.02 2.06
C PHE A 137 13.87 -4.35 2.36
N GLN A 138 13.84 -3.01 2.43
CA GLN A 138 12.64 -2.19 2.60
C GLN A 138 12.01 -1.82 1.25
N GLN A 139 12.74 -1.93 0.13
CA GLN A 139 12.25 -1.79 -1.24
C GLN A 139 11.51 -3.05 -1.72
N ASN A 140 10.61 -3.58 -0.88
CA ASN A 140 9.74 -4.71 -1.17
C ASN A 140 8.27 -4.23 -1.13
N PRO A 141 7.41 -4.57 -2.13
CA PRO A 141 6.03 -4.07 -2.20
C PRO A 141 5.20 -4.38 -0.94
N GLY A 142 5.44 -5.53 -0.31
CA GLY A 142 4.81 -5.89 0.95
C GLY A 142 5.22 -4.93 2.08
N TYR A 143 6.52 -4.70 2.26
CA TYR A 143 7.01 -3.79 3.30
C TYR A 143 6.54 -2.36 3.07
N ALA A 144 6.59 -1.88 1.82
CA ALA A 144 6.15 -0.54 1.45
C ALA A 144 4.65 -0.32 1.74
N SER A 145 3.77 -1.23 1.31
CA SER A 145 2.32 -1.13 1.56
C SER A 145 2.00 -1.20 3.06
N ARG A 146 2.69 -2.07 3.81
CA ARG A 146 2.60 -2.14 5.28
C ARG A 146 3.02 -0.83 5.93
N SER A 147 4.14 -0.24 5.52
CA SER A 147 4.62 1.05 6.04
C SER A 147 3.63 2.17 5.76
N GLN A 148 3.06 2.21 4.55
CA GLN A 148 2.04 3.19 4.18
C GLN A 148 0.78 3.06 5.04
N ALA A 149 0.33 1.83 5.32
CA ALA A 149 -0.81 1.58 6.20
C ALA A 149 -0.55 2.06 7.64
N ILE A 150 0.63 1.76 8.20
CA ILE A 150 1.00 2.22 9.55
C ILE A 150 1.07 3.75 9.60
N LEU A 151 1.65 4.39 8.59
CA LEU A 151 1.73 5.85 8.47
C LEU A 151 0.34 6.47 8.46
N ASN A 152 -0.51 6.04 7.52
CA ASN A 152 -1.79 6.70 7.28
C ASN A 152 -2.84 6.37 8.35
N LEU A 153 -2.75 5.21 9.03
CA LEU A 153 -3.53 4.97 10.24
C LEU A 153 -3.13 5.89 11.40
N ALA A 154 -1.84 6.18 11.56
CA ALA A 154 -1.37 7.09 12.59
C ALA A 154 -1.85 8.52 12.35
N ILE A 155 -1.81 8.97 11.10
CA ILE A 155 -2.35 10.26 10.67
C ILE A 155 -3.87 10.31 10.90
N TYR A 156 -4.62 9.31 10.41
CA TYR A 156 -6.08 9.23 10.55
C TYR A 156 -6.53 9.27 12.01
N ASP A 157 -5.93 8.45 12.87
CA ASP A 157 -6.28 8.41 14.28
C ASP A 157 -5.88 9.69 15.02
N ALA A 158 -4.76 10.33 14.65
CA ALA A 158 -4.34 11.61 15.21
C ALA A 158 -5.28 12.75 14.82
N VAL A 159 -5.66 12.83 13.54
CA VAL A 159 -6.65 13.81 13.06
C VAL A 159 -7.98 13.59 13.76
N GLY A 160 -8.48 12.35 13.82
CA GLY A 160 -9.73 12.01 14.49
C GLY A 160 -9.74 12.41 15.97
N ILE A 161 -8.72 12.02 16.74
CA ILE A 161 -8.65 12.34 18.18
C ILE A 161 -8.49 13.85 18.41
N ALA A 162 -7.69 14.54 17.60
CA ALA A 162 -7.49 15.99 17.76
C ALA A 162 -8.76 16.81 17.44
N THR A 163 -9.57 16.36 16.49
CA THR A 163 -10.81 17.03 16.06
C THR A 163 -12.01 16.68 16.94
N ASP A 164 -12.25 15.39 17.16
CA ASP A 164 -13.47 14.87 17.82
C ASP A 164 -13.25 14.42 19.27
N GLY A 165 -12.00 14.47 19.75
CA GLY A 165 -11.66 14.07 21.11
C GLY A 165 -11.98 12.60 21.39
N THR A 166 -12.61 12.32 22.53
CA THR A 166 -12.95 10.95 22.95
C THR A 166 -14.08 10.30 22.15
N ASP A 167 -14.79 11.08 21.34
CA ASP A 167 -15.88 10.58 20.48
C ASP A 167 -15.38 10.19 19.09
N ALA A 168 -14.09 10.40 18.79
CA ALA A 168 -13.44 10.06 17.54
C ALA A 168 -13.63 8.58 17.16
N ASN A 169 -13.83 8.32 15.86
CA ASN A 169 -13.86 6.97 15.32
C ASN A 169 -12.47 6.56 14.82
N THR A 170 -11.65 6.09 15.75
CA THR A 170 -10.29 5.60 15.47
C THR A 170 -10.27 4.15 15.00
N PHE A 171 -9.24 3.79 14.24
CA PHE A 171 -8.99 2.42 13.81
C PHE A 171 -8.47 1.56 14.97
N TYR A 172 -7.50 2.07 15.73
CA TYR A 172 -7.03 1.44 16.96
C TYR A 172 -7.57 2.13 18.22
N ASP A 173 -7.59 1.39 19.33
CA ASP A 173 -7.91 1.93 20.65
C ASP A 173 -6.64 2.48 21.31
N TYR A 174 -6.65 3.76 21.71
CA TYR A 174 -5.53 4.40 22.37
C TYR A 174 -5.82 4.67 23.86
N PRO A 175 -4.89 4.34 24.78
CA PRO A 175 -5.06 4.61 26.21
C PRO A 175 -4.73 6.07 26.55
N ILE A 176 -5.35 7.03 25.85
CA ILE A 176 -5.03 8.46 25.97
C ILE A 176 -6.05 9.15 26.89
N ASP A 177 -5.54 9.92 27.85
CA ASP A 177 -6.38 10.73 28.74
C ASP A 177 -6.50 12.18 28.23
N LEU A 178 -7.62 12.48 27.57
CA LEU A 178 -7.96 13.83 27.11
C LEU A 178 -8.68 14.67 28.18
N SER A 179 -8.63 14.30 29.48
CA SER A 179 -9.38 14.98 30.55
C SER A 179 -8.97 16.44 30.81
N GLY A 180 -7.88 16.92 30.20
CA GLY A 180 -7.55 18.33 30.14
C GLY A 180 -8.34 19.01 29.01
N ASN A 181 -9.07 20.09 29.31
CA ASN A 181 -9.66 20.98 28.30
C ASN A 181 -8.55 21.72 27.50
N VAL A 182 -7.74 20.99 26.75
CA VAL A 182 -6.72 21.53 25.84
C VAL A 182 -7.25 21.35 24.44
N GLU A 183 -7.42 22.45 23.73
CA GLU A 183 -7.66 22.44 22.28
C GLU A 183 -6.42 21.85 21.61
N LEU A 184 -6.61 20.95 20.66
CA LEU A 184 -5.53 20.26 19.94
C LEU A 184 -5.51 20.74 18.48
N SER A 185 -4.34 20.76 17.85
CA SER A 185 -4.21 20.94 16.41
C SER A 185 -4.10 19.58 15.75
N ALA A 186 -5.01 19.29 14.82
CA ALA A 186 -4.99 18.06 14.04
C ALA A 186 -3.75 18.01 13.14
N GLU A 187 -3.31 19.14 12.60
CA GLU A 187 -2.15 19.22 11.72
C GLU A 187 -0.84 18.91 12.45
N ILE A 188 -0.67 19.45 13.68
CA ILE A 188 0.50 19.18 14.51
C ILE A 188 0.49 17.74 15.01
N ALA A 189 -0.68 17.23 15.44
CA ALA A 189 -0.80 15.85 15.89
C ALA A 189 -0.52 14.85 14.77
N ALA A 190 -1.08 15.07 13.58
CA ALA A 190 -0.83 14.27 12.38
C ALA A 190 0.65 14.30 11.97
N SER A 191 1.27 15.48 11.94
CA SER A 191 2.70 15.62 11.62
C SER A 191 3.58 14.83 12.58
N GLU A 192 3.30 14.93 13.88
CA GLU A 192 4.10 14.24 14.89
C GLU A 192 3.88 12.72 14.87
N ALA A 193 2.66 12.27 14.57
CA ALA A 193 2.34 10.86 14.38
C ALA A 193 3.08 10.27 13.16
N ALA A 194 3.03 10.96 12.01
CA ALA A 194 3.74 10.60 10.79
C ALA A 194 5.26 10.52 11.03
N TYR A 195 5.84 11.58 11.60
CA TYR A 195 7.26 11.61 11.96
C TYR A 195 7.65 10.45 12.88
N THR A 196 6.85 10.16 13.91
CA THR A 196 7.12 9.09 14.87
C THR A 196 7.11 7.72 14.21
N VAL A 197 6.12 7.46 13.35
CA VAL A 197 6.02 6.22 12.57
C VAL A 197 7.22 6.07 11.64
N LEU A 198 7.47 7.06 10.78
CA LEU A 198 8.54 6.97 9.78
C LEU A 198 9.92 6.88 10.42
N SER A 199 10.17 7.60 11.52
CA SER A 199 11.43 7.48 12.27
C SER A 199 11.61 6.08 12.89
N GLY A 200 10.51 5.39 13.19
CA GLY A 200 10.53 4.02 13.71
C GLY A 200 10.77 2.97 12.61
N LEU A 201 10.24 3.19 11.41
CA LEU A 201 10.32 2.25 10.29
C LEU A 201 11.58 2.46 9.41
N TYR A 202 12.05 3.70 9.29
CA TYR A 202 13.16 4.12 8.41
C TYR A 202 14.22 4.92 9.20
N PRO A 203 14.86 4.33 10.23
CA PRO A 203 15.82 5.03 11.08
C PRO A 203 17.06 5.56 10.35
N GLU A 204 17.41 4.97 9.20
CA GLU A 204 18.48 5.42 8.31
C GLU A 204 18.18 6.77 7.65
N GLN A 205 16.91 7.13 7.51
CA GLN A 205 16.46 8.39 6.90
C GLN A 205 16.19 9.51 7.90
N GLN A 206 16.63 9.35 9.15
CA GLN A 206 16.32 10.27 10.25
C GLN A 206 16.65 11.74 9.94
N ALA A 207 17.73 12.01 9.21
CA ALA A 207 18.12 13.38 8.89
C ALA A 207 17.07 14.09 8.01
N THR A 208 16.54 13.38 7.00
CA THR A 208 15.46 13.86 6.12
C THR A 208 14.18 14.07 6.93
N LEU A 209 13.83 13.09 7.77
CA LEU A 209 12.63 13.14 8.61
C LEU A 209 12.69 14.27 9.66
N ASP A 210 13.84 14.48 10.29
CA ASP A 210 14.08 15.58 11.24
C ASP A 210 13.91 16.95 10.58
N ALA A 211 14.46 17.10 9.37
CA ALA A 211 14.36 18.34 8.60
C ALA A 211 12.91 18.62 8.19
N PHE A 212 12.20 17.63 7.64
CA PHE A 212 10.82 17.78 7.21
C PHE A 212 9.87 18.04 8.39
N ARG A 213 10.05 17.36 9.51
CA ARG A 213 9.29 17.63 10.74
C ARG A 213 9.48 19.07 11.21
N ALA A 214 10.73 19.55 11.25
CA ALA A 214 11.04 20.92 11.67
C ALA A 214 10.40 21.97 10.75
N GLN A 215 10.33 21.67 9.44
CA GLN A 215 9.64 22.51 8.46
C GLN A 215 8.11 22.47 8.64
N SER A 216 7.52 21.29 8.80
CA SER A 216 6.08 21.06 8.91
C SER A 216 5.44 21.79 10.10
N ILE A 217 6.18 21.91 11.22
CA ILE A 217 5.72 22.64 12.41
C ILE A 217 6.29 24.06 12.51
N SER A 218 7.01 24.53 11.49
CA SER A 218 7.62 25.85 11.51
C SER A 218 6.54 26.95 11.58
N GLY A 219 6.78 27.98 12.42
CA GLY A 219 5.82 29.06 12.61
C GLY A 219 4.66 28.78 13.57
N THR A 220 4.53 27.54 14.06
CA THR A 220 3.60 27.23 15.17
C THR A 220 4.06 27.90 16.47
N ALA A 221 3.11 28.33 17.31
CA ALA A 221 3.45 28.92 18.59
C ALA A 221 4.01 27.84 19.53
N SER A 222 5.11 28.13 20.23
CA SER A 222 5.55 27.28 21.34
C SER A 222 4.64 27.54 22.54
N ASP A 223 3.57 26.75 22.63
CA ASP A 223 2.56 26.83 23.66
C ASP A 223 2.02 25.45 24.04
N ARG A 224 1.08 25.44 24.99
CA ARG A 224 0.49 24.21 25.52
C ARG A 224 -0.30 23.42 24.48
N VAL A 225 -0.88 24.07 23.46
CA VAL A 225 -1.64 23.40 22.40
C VAL A 225 -0.67 22.61 21.52
N THR A 226 0.42 23.25 21.10
CA THR A 226 1.49 22.61 20.33
C THR A 226 2.09 21.44 21.09
N ASP A 227 2.51 21.63 22.35
CA ASP A 227 3.11 20.58 23.17
C ASP A 227 2.17 19.37 23.36
N ALA A 228 0.87 19.63 23.59
CA ALA A 228 -0.13 18.58 23.77
C ALA A 228 -0.44 17.83 22.47
N SER A 229 -0.47 18.54 21.33
CA SER A 229 -0.72 17.94 20.01
C SER A 229 0.46 17.06 19.58
N MET A 230 1.69 17.50 19.84
CA MET A 230 2.88 16.68 19.60
C MET A 230 2.90 15.44 20.51
N THR A 231 2.57 15.61 21.79
CA THR A 231 2.49 14.46 22.71
C THR A 231 1.45 13.44 22.21
N LEU A 232 0.27 13.90 21.78
CA LEU A 232 -0.76 13.06 21.19
C LEU A 232 -0.23 12.28 19.96
N GLY A 233 0.36 12.98 18.99
CA GLY A 233 0.88 12.34 17.77
C GLY A 233 1.96 11.30 18.07
N SER A 234 2.89 11.63 18.97
CA SER A 234 3.94 10.70 19.42
C SER A 234 3.37 9.46 20.11
N ASP A 235 2.38 9.63 21.00
CA ASP A 235 1.72 8.52 21.69
C ASP A 235 0.99 7.59 20.70
N ILE A 236 0.30 8.16 19.70
CA ILE A 236 -0.38 7.41 18.64
C ILE A 236 0.63 6.63 17.80
N GLY A 237 1.65 7.31 17.28
CA GLY A 237 2.68 6.67 16.44
C GLY A 237 3.39 5.53 17.15
N ASN A 238 3.79 5.74 18.41
CA ASN A 238 4.40 4.69 19.24
C ASN A 238 3.45 3.53 19.52
N THR A 239 2.15 3.80 19.71
CA THR A 239 1.15 2.77 19.97
C THR A 239 0.96 1.86 18.75
N ILE A 240 0.81 2.43 17.55
CA ILE A 240 0.65 1.63 16.32
C ILE A 240 1.92 0.82 16.04
N LEU A 241 3.10 1.44 16.15
CA LEU A 241 4.36 0.73 16.01
C LEU A 241 4.45 -0.45 16.98
N ALA A 242 4.01 -0.28 18.23
CA ALA A 242 3.98 -1.37 19.21
C ALA A 242 2.95 -2.47 18.87
N ILE A 243 1.78 -2.11 18.34
CA ILE A 243 0.77 -3.07 17.86
C ILE A 243 1.34 -3.91 16.72
N ARG A 244 2.06 -3.27 15.79
CA ARG A 244 2.61 -3.90 14.57
C ARG A 244 4.03 -4.43 14.73
N ALA A 245 4.66 -4.29 15.90
CA ALA A 245 6.06 -4.65 16.11
C ALA A 245 6.38 -6.15 15.92
N ASN A 246 5.37 -7.03 16.04
CA ASN A 246 5.53 -8.49 15.94
C ASN A 246 4.42 -9.09 15.07
N ASP A 247 4.00 -8.37 14.03
CA ASP A 247 2.95 -8.79 13.11
C ASP A 247 3.43 -9.79 12.04
N GLY A 248 4.64 -10.34 12.17
CA GLY A 248 5.20 -11.32 11.24
C GLY A 248 5.99 -10.73 10.05
N PHE A 249 6.07 -9.41 9.90
CA PHE A 249 6.73 -8.77 8.74
C PHE A 249 8.22 -9.11 8.58
N ASP A 250 8.91 -9.47 9.66
CA ASP A 250 10.35 -9.76 9.71
C ASP A 250 10.63 -11.28 9.67
N VAL A 251 9.60 -12.11 9.50
CA VAL A 251 9.75 -13.55 9.32
C VAL A 251 10.36 -13.82 7.95
N MET A 252 11.59 -14.34 7.96
CA MET A 252 12.24 -14.83 6.75
C MET A 252 11.67 -16.22 6.42
N GLY A 253 10.88 -16.32 5.35
CA GLY A 253 10.45 -17.61 4.83
C GLY A 253 11.56 -18.29 4.04
N GLU A 254 11.61 -19.62 4.10
CA GLU A 254 12.43 -20.45 3.22
C GLU A 254 11.54 -20.98 2.09
N TYR A 255 12.02 -20.91 0.86
CA TYR A 255 11.35 -21.48 -0.30
C TYR A 255 12.32 -22.41 -1.03
N GLU A 256 11.86 -23.63 -1.30
CA GLU A 256 12.60 -24.63 -2.07
C GLU A 256 11.93 -24.78 -3.44
N TYR A 257 12.67 -24.45 -4.50
CA TYR A 257 12.19 -24.62 -5.87
C TYR A 257 11.92 -26.10 -6.19
N SER A 258 10.87 -26.33 -7.00
CA SER A 258 10.50 -27.63 -7.54
C SER A 258 10.81 -27.71 -9.05
N ASP A 259 11.22 -28.88 -9.52
CA ASP A 259 11.38 -29.18 -10.95
C ASP A 259 10.06 -29.68 -11.60
N GLU A 260 8.94 -29.64 -10.86
CA GLU A 260 7.63 -30.01 -11.37
C GLU A 260 7.16 -28.99 -12.42
N LEU A 261 6.44 -29.48 -13.45
CA LEU A 261 5.87 -28.59 -14.47
C LEU A 261 4.68 -27.85 -13.89
N GLY A 262 4.55 -26.57 -14.24
CA GLY A 262 3.53 -25.69 -13.66
C GLY A 262 3.91 -25.05 -12.33
N THR A 263 4.91 -25.57 -11.61
CA THR A 263 5.35 -24.98 -10.34
C THR A 263 6.34 -23.85 -10.54
N PHE A 264 6.40 -22.88 -9.63
CA PHE A 264 7.32 -21.77 -9.68
C PHE A 264 8.78 -22.27 -9.72
N GLN A 265 9.51 -21.74 -10.69
CA GLN A 265 10.88 -22.11 -11.02
C GLN A 265 11.73 -20.84 -11.08
N PRO A 266 13.04 -20.93 -10.82
CA PRO A 266 13.92 -19.78 -10.89
C PRO A 266 13.89 -19.13 -12.28
N ASP A 267 13.94 -17.79 -12.32
CA ASP A 267 14.18 -17.05 -13.56
C ASP A 267 15.43 -17.60 -14.29
N PRO A 268 15.31 -18.03 -15.57
CA PRO A 268 16.45 -18.50 -16.36
C PRO A 268 17.60 -17.51 -16.49
N LEU A 269 17.31 -16.19 -16.46
CA LEU A 269 18.33 -15.14 -16.52
C LEU A 269 18.94 -14.83 -15.15
N ASN A 270 18.23 -15.14 -14.07
CA ASN A 270 18.61 -14.81 -12.69
C ASN A 270 18.46 -16.01 -11.74
N PRO A 271 19.05 -17.19 -12.03
CA PRO A 271 18.72 -18.43 -11.32
C PRO A 271 19.21 -18.49 -9.87
N ASP A 272 20.15 -17.62 -9.49
CA ASP A 272 20.74 -17.56 -8.15
C ASP A 272 19.99 -16.59 -7.20
N VAL A 273 18.92 -15.94 -7.66
CA VAL A 273 18.14 -15.01 -6.83
C VAL A 273 17.09 -15.79 -6.01
N PRO A 274 17.07 -15.67 -4.68
CA PRO A 274 16.07 -16.32 -3.83
C PRO A 274 14.64 -15.79 -4.08
N ALA A 275 13.64 -16.61 -3.78
CA ALA A 275 12.24 -16.18 -3.84
C ALA A 275 11.96 -15.07 -2.82
N TRP A 276 11.17 -14.06 -3.21
CA TRP A 276 10.91 -12.86 -2.43
C TRP A 276 9.62 -12.99 -1.61
N GLY A 277 9.76 -12.85 -0.29
CA GLY A 277 8.64 -12.81 0.65
C GLY A 277 7.82 -14.11 0.81
N PRO A 278 8.39 -15.33 0.79
CA PRO A 278 7.59 -16.57 0.94
C PRO A 278 6.75 -16.67 2.23
N ALA A 279 7.09 -15.90 3.27
CA ALA A 279 6.32 -15.83 4.52
C ALA A 279 5.39 -14.59 4.59
N TRP A 280 5.30 -13.76 3.54
CA TRP A 280 4.56 -12.50 3.61
C TRP A 280 3.04 -12.70 3.74
N GLY A 281 2.51 -13.84 3.28
CA GLY A 281 1.11 -14.22 3.50
C GLY A 281 0.75 -14.47 4.97
N ASP A 282 1.74 -14.69 5.84
CA ASP A 282 1.55 -14.91 7.28
C ASP A 282 1.57 -13.61 8.11
N VAL A 283 1.78 -12.45 7.49
CA VAL A 283 1.73 -11.16 8.19
C VAL A 283 0.32 -10.91 8.73
N ASP A 284 0.19 -10.44 9.97
CA ASP A 284 -1.12 -10.16 10.56
C ASP A 284 -1.87 -9.13 9.70
N LEU A 285 -3.09 -9.46 9.31
CA LEU A 285 -3.98 -8.56 8.57
C LEU A 285 -4.30 -7.28 9.38
N PHE A 286 -4.59 -6.20 8.67
CA PHE A 286 -5.00 -4.91 9.24
C PHE A 286 -6.50 -4.88 9.50
N ALA A 287 -7.33 -4.98 8.45
CA ALA A 287 -8.78 -4.82 8.53
C ALA A 287 -9.53 -6.12 8.23
N ILE A 288 -9.18 -6.84 7.16
CA ILE A 288 -9.86 -8.09 6.82
C ILE A 288 -9.56 -9.18 7.87
N ASN A 289 -10.46 -10.15 8.00
CA ASN A 289 -10.38 -11.12 9.10
C ASN A 289 -9.56 -12.38 8.77
N SER A 290 -9.40 -12.71 7.50
CA SER A 290 -8.71 -13.90 7.02
C SER A 290 -8.41 -13.80 5.53
N VAL A 291 -7.26 -14.32 5.10
CA VAL A 291 -6.91 -14.47 3.69
C VAL A 291 -7.88 -15.40 2.95
N ASP A 292 -8.36 -16.47 3.61
CA ASP A 292 -9.32 -17.45 3.07
C ASP A 292 -10.62 -16.81 2.54
N GLU A 293 -11.03 -15.64 3.06
CA GLU A 293 -12.25 -14.96 2.60
C GLU A 293 -12.07 -14.32 1.21
N PHE A 294 -10.82 -14.13 0.78
CA PHE A 294 -10.43 -13.45 -0.46
C PHE A 294 -9.53 -14.32 -1.35
N SER A 295 -9.22 -15.56 -0.96
CA SER A 295 -8.51 -16.51 -1.82
C SER A 295 -9.33 -16.76 -3.09
N PRO A 296 -8.73 -16.58 -4.29
CA PRO A 296 -9.44 -16.79 -5.54
C PRO A 296 -9.67 -18.28 -5.85
N GLU A 297 -10.38 -18.56 -6.94
CA GLU A 297 -10.38 -19.90 -7.52
C GLU A 297 -8.95 -20.29 -7.96
N THR A 298 -8.63 -21.58 -8.01
CA THR A 298 -7.29 -22.03 -8.44
C THR A 298 -7.03 -21.69 -9.92
N THR A 299 -5.75 -21.67 -10.30
CA THR A 299 -5.32 -21.40 -11.68
C THR A 299 -6.00 -22.29 -12.73
N PRO A 300 -6.12 -21.82 -14.00
CA PRO A 300 -6.55 -22.68 -15.10
C PRO A 300 -5.61 -23.89 -15.25
N GLU A 301 -6.19 -25.08 -15.40
CA GLU A 301 -5.44 -26.30 -15.66
C GLU A 301 -4.52 -26.12 -16.89
N LEU A 302 -3.27 -26.59 -16.81
CA LEU A 302 -2.30 -26.45 -17.92
C LEU A 302 -2.82 -27.01 -19.25
N THR A 303 -3.66 -28.05 -19.20
CA THR A 303 -4.25 -28.68 -20.40
C THR A 303 -5.50 -27.97 -20.95
N SER A 304 -5.90 -26.85 -20.35
CA SER A 304 -7.11 -26.12 -20.71
C SER A 304 -6.89 -25.14 -21.88
N GLU A 305 -7.98 -24.83 -22.59
CA GLU A 305 -8.00 -23.79 -23.63
C GLU A 305 -7.76 -22.41 -23.02
N GLN A 306 -8.30 -22.13 -21.83
CA GLN A 306 -8.10 -20.86 -21.12
C GLN A 306 -6.61 -20.61 -20.78
N TYR A 307 -5.90 -21.64 -20.32
CA TYR A 307 -4.45 -21.54 -20.10
C TYR A 307 -3.71 -21.26 -21.42
N ALA A 308 -4.03 -22.01 -22.48
CA ALA A 308 -3.38 -21.83 -23.78
C ALA A 308 -3.64 -20.44 -24.40
N GLU A 309 -4.83 -19.88 -24.24
CA GLU A 309 -5.16 -18.53 -24.71
C GLU A 309 -4.28 -17.48 -24.02
N SER A 310 -4.19 -17.53 -22.70
CA SER A 310 -3.37 -16.57 -21.94
C SER A 310 -1.86 -16.78 -22.15
N TYR A 311 -1.41 -18.04 -22.26
CA TYR A 311 -0.04 -18.37 -22.62
C TYR A 311 0.35 -17.76 -23.96
N ASN A 312 -0.47 -17.97 -25.00
CA ASN A 312 -0.15 -17.51 -26.36
C ASN A 312 -0.21 -15.98 -26.47
N GLU A 313 -1.09 -15.34 -25.70
CA GLU A 313 -1.10 -13.89 -25.59
C GLU A 313 0.22 -13.35 -25.02
N VAL A 314 0.71 -13.93 -23.91
CA VAL A 314 1.98 -13.50 -23.32
C VAL A 314 3.17 -13.84 -24.21
N LEU A 315 3.14 -14.99 -24.90
CA LEU A 315 4.15 -15.35 -25.89
C LEU A 315 4.29 -14.27 -26.97
N GLU A 316 3.17 -13.79 -27.50
CA GLU A 316 3.12 -12.79 -28.57
C GLU A 316 3.42 -11.37 -28.05
N LEU A 317 2.75 -10.94 -26.98
CA LEU A 317 2.81 -9.56 -26.49
C LEU A 317 3.91 -9.31 -25.46
N GLY A 318 4.40 -10.33 -24.77
CA GLY A 318 5.35 -10.19 -23.66
C GLY A 318 6.82 -10.29 -24.07
N SER A 319 7.12 -10.74 -25.29
CA SER A 319 8.51 -10.92 -25.75
C SER A 319 9.28 -9.60 -25.83
N VAL A 320 10.57 -9.60 -25.52
CA VAL A 320 11.45 -8.44 -25.67
C VAL A 320 11.49 -7.94 -27.13
N ASP A 321 11.32 -8.83 -28.10
CA ASP A 321 11.33 -8.57 -29.53
C ASP A 321 9.94 -8.73 -30.20
N SER A 322 8.86 -8.54 -29.44
CA SER A 322 7.49 -8.62 -29.95
C SER A 322 7.28 -7.77 -31.21
N GLU A 323 6.77 -8.39 -32.28
CA GLU A 323 6.36 -7.70 -33.51
C GLU A 323 4.89 -7.22 -33.46
N THR A 324 4.14 -7.62 -32.42
CA THR A 324 2.69 -7.34 -32.27
C THR A 324 2.40 -6.30 -31.20
N ARG A 325 3.16 -6.29 -30.09
CA ARG A 325 2.99 -5.30 -29.00
C ARG A 325 3.12 -3.89 -29.56
N THR A 326 2.12 -3.05 -29.32
CA THR A 326 2.12 -1.66 -29.81
C THR A 326 3.02 -0.78 -28.97
N ALA A 327 3.41 0.39 -29.51
CA ALA A 327 4.16 1.39 -28.75
C ALA A 327 3.42 1.83 -27.47
N ASP A 328 2.10 2.02 -27.55
CA ASP A 328 1.25 2.36 -26.40
C ASP A 328 1.22 1.24 -25.34
N GLN A 329 1.19 -0.04 -25.77
CA GLN A 329 1.27 -1.16 -24.84
C GLN A 329 2.64 -1.27 -24.16
N THR A 330 3.73 -1.02 -24.90
CA THR A 330 5.08 -0.93 -24.31
C THR A 330 5.15 0.21 -23.29
N GLU A 331 4.64 1.40 -23.65
CA GLU A 331 4.58 2.55 -22.76
C GLU A 331 3.78 2.24 -21.50
N ALA A 332 2.58 1.66 -21.62
CA ALA A 332 1.76 1.24 -20.48
C ALA A 332 2.50 0.22 -19.60
N GLY A 333 3.20 -0.75 -20.20
CA GLY A 333 4.05 -1.71 -19.49
C GLY A 333 5.10 -1.02 -18.60
N LEU A 334 5.83 -0.06 -19.17
CA LEU A 334 6.89 0.68 -18.48
C LEU A 334 6.34 1.68 -17.46
N PHE A 335 5.23 2.34 -17.77
CA PHE A 335 4.61 3.36 -16.93
C PHE A 335 4.25 2.84 -15.53
N TRP A 336 3.65 1.64 -15.47
CA TRP A 336 3.17 1.00 -14.24
C TRP A 336 4.24 0.14 -13.54
N ALA A 337 5.49 0.16 -13.99
CA ALA A 337 6.52 -0.78 -13.53
C ALA A 337 6.90 -0.62 -12.05
N TYR A 338 7.74 0.38 -11.73
CA TYR A 338 8.17 0.66 -10.35
C TYR A 338 8.71 -0.58 -9.61
N ASP A 339 9.47 -1.39 -10.34
CA ASP A 339 10.02 -2.65 -9.85
C ASP A 339 11.51 -2.55 -9.48
N ARG A 340 12.21 -1.51 -9.96
CA ARG A 340 13.67 -1.35 -9.78
C ARG A 340 14.02 -0.53 -8.55
N GLU A 341 15.20 -0.83 -8.00
CA GLU A 341 15.74 -0.07 -6.88
C GLU A 341 15.92 1.41 -7.25
N GLY A 342 15.61 2.30 -6.30
CA GLY A 342 15.81 3.75 -6.45
C GLY A 342 14.62 4.53 -7.01
N LEU A 343 13.55 3.86 -7.45
CA LEU A 343 12.26 4.50 -7.77
C LEU A 343 11.19 4.29 -6.71
N GLY A 344 11.48 3.41 -5.75
CA GLY A 344 10.49 2.84 -4.87
C GLY A 344 9.72 1.70 -5.54
N THR A 345 8.90 1.04 -4.74
CA THR A 345 8.02 -0.05 -5.20
C THR A 345 6.77 0.52 -5.88
N PRO A 346 5.85 -0.30 -6.44
CA PRO A 346 4.61 0.20 -7.05
C PRO A 346 3.76 1.07 -6.11
N ILE A 347 3.95 0.91 -4.80
CA ILE A 347 3.32 1.72 -3.76
C ILE A 347 3.66 3.21 -3.88
N ALA A 348 4.82 3.58 -4.41
CA ALA A 348 5.16 4.98 -4.66
C ALA A 348 4.24 5.60 -5.72
N LEU A 349 4.05 4.95 -6.87
CA LEU A 349 3.12 5.41 -7.91
C LEU A 349 1.67 5.42 -7.40
N PHE A 350 1.25 4.40 -6.65
CA PHE A 350 -0.10 4.35 -6.08
C PHE A 350 -0.34 5.44 -5.02
N ASN A 351 0.71 5.85 -4.31
CA ASN A 351 0.67 7.01 -3.43
C ASN A 351 0.48 8.31 -4.23
N ASP A 352 1.18 8.46 -5.36
CA ASP A 352 1.03 9.62 -6.26
C ASP A 352 -0.39 9.70 -6.84
N VAL A 353 -1.01 8.56 -7.17
CA VAL A 353 -2.44 8.50 -7.54
C VAL A 353 -3.32 9.09 -6.43
N LEU A 354 -3.10 8.70 -5.16
CA LEU A 354 -3.90 9.21 -4.05
C LEU A 354 -3.73 10.72 -3.88
N ILE A 355 -2.49 11.22 -3.96
CA ILE A 355 -2.18 12.65 -3.88
C ILE A 355 -2.90 13.40 -4.99
N GLN A 356 -2.68 12.99 -6.24
CA GLN A 356 -3.24 13.63 -7.43
C GLN A 356 -4.78 13.70 -7.38
N ILE A 357 -5.45 12.61 -7.00
CA ILE A 357 -6.90 12.58 -6.93
C ILE A 357 -7.41 13.42 -5.75
N ALA A 358 -6.78 13.33 -4.58
CA ALA A 358 -7.17 14.09 -3.40
C ALA A 358 -7.10 15.61 -3.64
N GLU A 359 -6.02 16.08 -4.27
CA GLU A 359 -5.85 17.47 -4.68
C GLU A 359 -6.91 17.89 -5.71
N GLN A 360 -7.11 17.07 -6.75
CA GLN A 360 -8.07 17.34 -7.81
C GLN A 360 -9.51 17.46 -7.26
N GLN A 361 -9.88 16.62 -6.29
CA GLN A 361 -11.22 16.65 -5.68
C GLN A 361 -11.35 17.73 -4.59
N GLY A 362 -10.24 18.29 -4.11
CA GLY A 362 -10.24 19.37 -3.12
C GLY A 362 -10.70 18.91 -1.74
N ASN A 363 -10.28 17.71 -1.34
CA ASN A 363 -10.61 17.09 -0.06
C ASN A 363 -10.17 17.95 1.15
N SER A 364 -10.91 17.85 2.26
CA SER A 364 -10.47 18.38 3.56
C SER A 364 -9.36 17.53 4.19
N LEU A 365 -8.76 18.05 5.26
CA LEU A 365 -7.78 17.31 6.07
C LEU A 365 -8.33 15.95 6.53
N GLU A 366 -9.55 15.94 7.08
CA GLU A 366 -10.20 14.72 7.57
C GLU A 366 -10.54 13.75 6.43
N GLU A 367 -10.95 14.28 5.27
CA GLU A 367 -11.23 13.48 4.07
C GLU A 367 -9.94 12.84 3.52
N ASN A 368 -8.84 13.60 3.44
CA ASN A 368 -7.53 13.07 3.07
C ASN A 368 -7.05 12.00 4.05
N ALA A 369 -7.11 12.28 5.35
CA ALA A 369 -6.69 11.32 6.35
C ALA A 369 -7.50 10.01 6.25
N ALA A 370 -8.81 10.08 6.00
CA ALA A 370 -9.67 8.92 5.80
C ALA A 370 -9.36 8.17 4.50
N LEU A 371 -9.25 8.88 3.37
CA LEU A 371 -8.95 8.29 2.06
C LEU A 371 -7.62 7.53 2.09
N PHE A 372 -6.56 8.18 2.55
CA PHE A 372 -5.23 7.58 2.59
C PHE A 372 -5.18 6.39 3.55
N ALA A 373 -5.82 6.47 4.72
CA ALA A 373 -5.89 5.33 5.63
C ALA A 373 -6.64 4.14 5.04
N GLN A 374 -7.81 4.37 4.41
CA GLN A 374 -8.60 3.33 3.78
C GLN A 374 -7.82 2.65 2.64
N ALA A 375 -7.21 3.44 1.75
CA ALA A 375 -6.49 2.91 0.60
C ALA A 375 -5.21 2.17 1.02
N SER A 376 -4.47 2.72 1.97
CA SER A 376 -3.23 2.09 2.47
C SER A 376 -3.51 0.77 3.17
N VAL A 377 -4.58 0.69 3.98
CA VAL A 377 -5.00 -0.55 4.63
C VAL A 377 -5.48 -1.58 3.61
N ALA A 378 -6.27 -1.17 2.61
CA ALA A 378 -6.70 -2.07 1.54
C ALA A 378 -5.52 -2.63 0.74
N MET A 379 -4.54 -1.80 0.40
CA MET A 379 -3.33 -2.24 -0.29
C MET A 379 -2.44 -3.15 0.58
N ALA A 380 -2.31 -2.87 1.88
CA ALA A 380 -1.53 -3.74 2.78
C ALA A 380 -2.18 -5.13 2.93
N ASP A 381 -3.50 -5.20 3.12
CA ASP A 381 -4.22 -6.48 3.17
C ASP A 381 -4.20 -7.20 1.81
N ALA A 382 -4.25 -6.45 0.70
CA ALA A 382 -4.07 -7.00 -0.64
C ALA A 382 -2.68 -7.62 -0.86
N ALA A 383 -1.59 -7.03 -0.34
CA ALA A 383 -0.26 -7.65 -0.37
C ALA A 383 -0.29 -9.01 0.32
N ILE A 384 -0.89 -9.09 1.50
CA ILE A 384 -0.90 -10.31 2.32
C ILE A 384 -1.67 -11.41 1.59
N VAL A 385 -2.86 -11.11 1.06
CA VAL A 385 -3.67 -12.07 0.28
C VAL A 385 -2.95 -12.50 -1.01
N ALA A 386 -2.34 -11.56 -1.73
CA ALA A 386 -1.63 -11.88 -2.97
C ALA A 386 -0.43 -12.79 -2.71
N TRP A 387 0.36 -12.52 -1.67
CA TRP A 387 1.51 -13.36 -1.33
C TRP A 387 1.12 -14.73 -0.77
N ASP A 388 0.06 -14.81 0.05
CA ASP A 388 -0.51 -16.08 0.48
C ASP A 388 -0.94 -16.93 -0.74
N THR A 389 -1.67 -16.33 -1.67
CA THR A 389 -2.11 -17.00 -2.91
C THR A 389 -0.92 -17.44 -3.77
N LYS A 390 0.08 -16.58 -3.95
CA LYS A 390 1.30 -16.87 -4.75
C LYS A 390 2.01 -18.11 -4.26
N PHE A 391 2.35 -18.16 -2.97
CA PHE A 391 3.10 -19.29 -2.42
C PHE A 391 2.21 -20.50 -2.09
N GLY A 392 0.89 -20.32 -2.01
CA GLY A 392 -0.09 -21.41 -1.89
C GLY A 392 -0.36 -22.15 -3.22
N GLU A 393 -0.53 -21.41 -4.31
CA GLU A 393 -0.79 -21.96 -5.66
C GLU A 393 0.51 -22.32 -6.39
N ASP A 394 1.61 -21.64 -6.05
CA ASP A 394 2.97 -21.94 -6.52
C ASP A 394 3.11 -22.00 -8.05
N PHE A 395 2.36 -21.16 -8.79
CA PHE A 395 2.29 -21.23 -10.24
C PHE A 395 3.48 -20.56 -10.94
N TRP A 396 4.00 -21.19 -11.99
CA TRP A 396 5.15 -20.72 -12.76
C TRP A 396 4.95 -19.37 -13.47
N ARG A 397 6.06 -18.67 -13.73
CA ARG A 397 6.08 -17.43 -14.51
C ARG A 397 5.98 -17.72 -16.02
N PRO A 398 5.54 -16.76 -16.84
CA PRO A 398 5.47 -16.94 -18.29
C PRO A 398 6.79 -17.40 -18.93
N VAL A 399 7.95 -16.90 -18.49
CA VAL A 399 9.25 -17.31 -19.07
C VAL A 399 9.51 -18.81 -18.93
N THR A 400 9.29 -19.40 -17.75
CA THR A 400 9.55 -20.84 -17.53
C THR A 400 8.46 -21.71 -18.13
N ALA A 401 7.22 -21.21 -18.16
CA ALA A 401 6.12 -21.82 -18.90
C ALA A 401 6.42 -21.89 -20.39
N ILE A 402 6.83 -20.77 -21.00
CA ILE A 402 7.08 -20.66 -22.43
C ILE A 402 8.25 -21.55 -22.85
N HIS A 403 9.34 -21.57 -22.07
CA HIS A 403 10.47 -22.47 -22.32
C HIS A 403 10.08 -23.95 -22.27
N SER A 404 9.04 -24.29 -21.49
CA SER A 404 8.59 -25.66 -21.24
C SER A 404 7.29 -26.04 -21.98
N GLY A 405 6.76 -25.19 -22.86
CA GLY A 405 5.45 -25.38 -23.49
C GLY A 405 5.28 -26.75 -24.16
N ASP A 406 6.30 -27.20 -24.89
CA ASP A 406 6.31 -28.51 -25.59
C ASP A 406 6.11 -29.74 -24.67
N ILE A 407 6.26 -29.59 -23.35
CA ILE A 407 6.17 -30.68 -22.38
C ILE A 407 5.11 -30.47 -21.29
N ASP A 408 4.35 -29.38 -21.33
CA ASP A 408 3.32 -29.04 -20.32
C ASP A 408 2.03 -29.90 -20.42
N GLY A 409 1.90 -30.66 -21.50
CA GLY A 409 0.76 -31.54 -21.77
C GLY A 409 -0.38 -30.90 -22.58
N ASN A 410 -0.16 -29.72 -23.15
CA ASN A 410 -1.12 -28.99 -23.97
C ASN A 410 -0.59 -28.81 -25.41
N ASP A 411 -1.30 -29.35 -26.40
CA ASP A 411 -0.87 -29.27 -27.81
C ASP A 411 -0.98 -27.84 -28.40
N ALA A 412 -1.52 -26.87 -27.63
CA ALA A 412 -1.73 -25.49 -28.05
C ALA A 412 -0.72 -24.48 -27.46
N THR A 413 0.29 -24.93 -26.71
CA THR A 413 1.33 -24.10 -26.08
C THR A 413 2.70 -24.46 -26.65
N GLU A 414 2.99 -23.99 -27.86
CA GLU A 414 4.28 -24.26 -28.53
C GLU A 414 5.43 -23.65 -27.71
N GLY A 415 6.38 -24.49 -27.31
CA GLY A 415 7.50 -24.06 -26.49
C GLY A 415 8.54 -23.27 -27.27
N ASP A 416 9.09 -22.24 -26.63
CA ASP A 416 10.23 -21.48 -27.15
C ASP A 416 11.29 -21.32 -26.06
N ALA A 417 12.37 -22.10 -26.17
CA ALA A 417 13.47 -22.11 -25.21
C ALA A 417 14.38 -20.88 -25.29
N ASP A 418 14.28 -20.08 -26.36
CA ASP A 418 15.06 -18.86 -26.55
C ASP A 418 14.21 -17.60 -26.26
N TRP A 419 12.93 -17.75 -25.88
CA TRP A 419 12.04 -16.64 -25.55
C TRP A 419 12.55 -15.85 -24.34
N VAL A 420 12.50 -14.52 -24.44
CA VAL A 420 12.92 -13.60 -23.39
C VAL A 420 11.81 -12.58 -23.18
N ALA A 421 11.34 -12.45 -21.94
CA ALA A 421 10.37 -11.41 -21.59
C ALA A 421 10.98 -10.02 -21.79
N LEU A 422 10.15 -9.02 -22.13
CA LEU A 422 10.54 -7.62 -21.99
C LEU A 422 11.00 -7.34 -20.54
N GLY A 423 10.30 -7.92 -19.58
CA GLY A 423 10.67 -7.93 -18.18
C GLY A 423 10.33 -6.62 -17.46
N ALA A 424 10.46 -6.64 -16.13
CA ALA A 424 10.40 -5.45 -15.31
C ALA A 424 11.63 -4.58 -15.61
N PRO A 425 11.46 -3.29 -15.99
CA PRO A 425 12.56 -2.44 -16.45
C PRO A 425 13.65 -2.28 -15.39
N ASN A 426 14.91 -2.43 -15.82
CA ASN A 426 16.09 -2.15 -15.00
C ASN A 426 16.64 -0.74 -15.20
N GLY A 427 16.15 -0.02 -16.22
CA GLY A 427 16.59 1.33 -16.60
C GLY A 427 17.86 1.39 -17.45
N GLU A 428 18.47 0.26 -17.78
CA GLU A 428 19.75 0.18 -18.51
C GLU A 428 19.58 -0.40 -19.92
N ASP A 429 18.75 -1.42 -20.08
CA ASP A 429 18.51 -2.09 -21.35
C ASP A 429 17.06 -2.54 -21.51
N LEU A 430 16.78 -3.25 -22.61
CA LEU A 430 15.44 -3.77 -22.92
C LEU A 430 15.07 -5.02 -22.15
N THR A 431 16.07 -5.78 -21.68
CA THR A 431 15.83 -7.05 -21.02
C THR A 431 15.84 -6.78 -19.53
N GLY A 432 14.65 -6.50 -19.02
CA GLY A 432 14.40 -6.39 -17.60
C GLY A 432 14.66 -7.69 -16.84
N PHE A 433 14.04 -7.80 -15.68
CA PHE A 433 14.06 -9.04 -14.89
C PHE A 433 12.64 -9.56 -14.67
N THR A 434 12.51 -10.85 -14.36
CA THR A 434 11.25 -11.39 -13.88
C THR A 434 11.26 -11.40 -12.35
N PRO A 435 10.30 -10.77 -11.66
CA PRO A 435 10.31 -10.72 -10.20
C PRO A 435 10.23 -12.13 -9.58
N GLN A 436 11.07 -12.40 -8.59
CA GLN A 436 11.32 -13.76 -8.07
C GLN A 436 10.27 -14.20 -7.05
N PHE A 437 9.04 -14.37 -7.51
CA PHE A 437 7.92 -14.94 -6.76
C PHE A 437 6.93 -15.57 -7.75
N PRO A 438 6.07 -16.52 -7.30
CA PRO A 438 5.07 -17.15 -8.16
C PRO A 438 4.14 -16.13 -8.84
N THR A 439 3.58 -16.50 -9.99
CA THR A 439 2.85 -15.54 -10.84
C THR A 439 1.45 -15.21 -10.30
N TYR A 440 0.71 -16.22 -9.82
CA TYR A 440 -0.72 -16.10 -9.55
C TYR A 440 -1.03 -15.74 -8.10
N ILE A 441 -1.77 -14.68 -7.77
CA ILE A 441 -2.31 -13.60 -8.61
C ILE A 441 -1.29 -12.46 -8.76
N SER A 442 -1.46 -11.55 -9.74
CA SER A 442 -0.55 -10.42 -9.94
C SER A 442 -0.59 -9.46 -8.75
N GLY A 443 0.59 -9.13 -8.20
CA GLY A 443 0.70 -8.18 -7.09
C GLY A 443 0.20 -6.80 -7.51
N HIS A 444 0.71 -6.27 -8.63
CA HIS A 444 0.25 -5.00 -9.23
C HIS A 444 -1.25 -4.96 -9.45
N ALA A 445 -1.85 -6.01 -10.02
CA ALA A 445 -3.29 -6.04 -10.27
C ALA A 445 -4.08 -6.04 -8.96
N THR A 446 -3.61 -6.76 -7.94
CA THR A 446 -4.26 -6.80 -6.62
C THR A 446 -4.14 -5.47 -5.88
N PHE A 447 -2.98 -4.82 -5.93
CA PHE A 447 -2.79 -3.47 -5.39
C PHE A 447 -3.64 -2.44 -6.12
N GLY A 448 -3.64 -2.45 -7.45
CA GLY A 448 -4.45 -1.56 -8.27
C GLY A 448 -5.94 -1.75 -8.00
N GLY A 449 -6.40 -3.01 -7.91
CA GLY A 449 -7.77 -3.33 -7.49
C GLY A 449 -8.12 -2.74 -6.13
N ALA A 450 -7.22 -2.85 -5.16
CA ALA A 450 -7.42 -2.31 -3.82
C ALA A 450 -7.45 -0.76 -3.81
N LEU A 451 -6.54 -0.12 -4.55
CA LEU A 451 -6.45 1.33 -4.67
C LEU A 451 -7.66 1.92 -5.38
N PHE A 452 -7.90 1.51 -6.63
CA PHE A 452 -8.96 2.06 -7.46
C PHE A 452 -10.34 1.66 -6.96
N GLY A 453 -10.49 0.45 -6.41
CA GLY A 453 -11.70 0.06 -5.68
C GLY A 453 -11.95 0.93 -4.45
N THR A 454 -10.90 1.33 -3.72
CA THR A 454 -11.05 2.27 -2.58
C THR A 454 -11.49 3.65 -3.06
N LEU A 455 -10.90 4.16 -4.14
CA LEU A 455 -11.30 5.45 -4.73
C LEU A 455 -12.76 5.43 -5.19
N GLN A 456 -13.21 4.34 -5.83
CA GLN A 456 -14.61 4.13 -6.21
C GLN A 456 -15.56 4.14 -5.01
N GLU A 457 -15.21 3.41 -3.94
CA GLU A 457 -16.03 3.36 -2.71
C GLU A 457 -16.04 4.71 -1.98
N PHE A 458 -14.91 5.40 -1.91
CA PHE A 458 -14.76 6.67 -1.19
C PHE A 458 -15.54 7.79 -1.86
N TYR A 459 -15.38 7.97 -3.18
CA TYR A 459 -16.10 9.01 -3.94
C TYR A 459 -17.49 8.58 -4.39
N GLY A 460 -17.82 7.29 -4.29
CA GLY A 460 -19.11 6.71 -4.70
C GLY A 460 -19.33 6.74 -6.22
N THR A 461 -18.27 6.83 -7.01
CA THR A 461 -18.29 6.92 -8.47
C THR A 461 -17.00 6.37 -9.09
N ASP A 462 -17.11 5.85 -10.30
CA ASP A 462 -15.97 5.45 -11.14
C ASP A 462 -15.55 6.56 -12.12
N ASP A 463 -16.48 7.48 -12.41
CA ASP A 463 -16.35 8.51 -13.46
C ASP A 463 -15.54 9.74 -13.00
N ILE A 464 -14.30 9.53 -12.52
CA ILE A 464 -13.32 10.60 -12.26
C ILE A 464 -12.16 10.41 -13.22
N SER A 465 -12.03 11.36 -14.15
CA SER A 465 -10.90 11.41 -15.07
C SER A 465 -9.72 12.14 -14.44
N PHE A 466 -8.50 11.67 -14.68
CA PHE A 466 -7.28 12.23 -14.11
C PHE A 466 -6.07 12.01 -15.02
N GLU A 467 -5.01 12.75 -14.75
CA GLU A 467 -3.70 12.58 -15.37
C GLU A 467 -2.72 12.11 -14.31
N LEU A 468 -1.79 11.22 -14.66
CA LEU A 468 -0.79 10.68 -13.75
C LEU A 468 0.56 10.66 -14.45
N ALA A 469 1.60 11.17 -13.78
CA ALA A 469 2.96 11.12 -14.28
C ALA A 469 3.71 9.91 -13.70
N SER A 470 4.60 9.30 -14.49
CA SER A 470 5.43 8.16 -14.07
C SER A 470 6.91 8.53 -14.04
N GLU A 471 7.59 8.23 -12.94
CA GLU A 471 9.04 8.40 -12.80
C GLU A 471 9.82 7.44 -13.72
N GLU A 472 9.25 6.28 -14.06
CA GLU A 472 9.84 5.38 -15.06
C GLU A 472 9.93 6.07 -16.42
N LEU A 473 8.82 6.70 -16.86
CA LEU A 473 8.80 7.43 -18.12
C LEU A 473 9.61 8.73 -18.06
N LYS A 474 9.63 9.44 -16.92
CA LYS A 474 10.50 10.62 -16.75
C LYS A 474 11.96 10.26 -16.93
N GLY A 475 12.40 9.14 -16.36
CA GLY A 475 13.76 8.63 -16.58
C GLY A 475 14.06 8.30 -18.05
N LEU A 476 13.05 7.88 -18.81
CA LEU A 476 13.19 7.58 -20.24
C LEU A 476 13.21 8.83 -21.13
N LEU A 477 12.55 9.93 -20.74
CA LEU A 477 12.56 11.18 -21.52
C LEU A 477 13.99 11.66 -21.83
N ASP A 478 14.92 11.48 -20.88
CA ASP A 478 16.32 11.86 -21.03
C ASP A 478 17.18 10.80 -21.76
N ASN A 479 16.59 9.68 -22.20
CA ASN A 479 17.28 8.57 -22.85
C ASN A 479 16.65 8.19 -24.21
N PRO A 480 16.90 8.97 -25.29
CA PRO A 480 16.30 8.72 -26.60
C PRO A 480 16.77 7.41 -27.25
N GLU A 481 17.97 6.92 -26.92
CA GLU A 481 18.47 5.64 -27.43
C GLU A 481 17.65 4.47 -26.86
N LEU A 482 17.30 4.53 -25.57
CA LEU A 482 16.49 3.51 -24.94
C LEU A 482 15.01 3.60 -25.35
N GLN A 483 14.48 4.82 -25.58
CA GLN A 483 13.15 4.98 -26.19
C GLN A 483 13.08 4.35 -27.60
N GLU A 484 14.06 4.62 -28.47
CA GLU A 484 14.14 4.00 -29.80
C GLU A 484 14.22 2.47 -29.69
N ALA A 485 14.98 1.95 -28.73
CA ALA A 485 15.09 0.52 -28.49
C ALA A 485 13.76 -0.10 -28.04
N TYR A 486 12.98 0.59 -27.20
CA TYR A 486 11.63 0.17 -26.80
C TYR A 486 10.58 0.35 -27.91
N GLY A 487 10.91 1.05 -28.99
CA GLY A 487 9.99 1.36 -30.07
C GLY A 487 8.92 2.40 -29.69
N ILE A 488 9.24 3.28 -28.73
CA ILE A 488 8.37 4.34 -28.23
C ILE A 488 8.97 5.72 -28.55
N GLU A 489 8.12 6.76 -28.55
CA GLU A 489 8.51 8.16 -28.68
C GLU A 489 7.68 8.96 -27.66
N LEU A 490 8.32 9.37 -26.57
CA LEU A 490 7.65 10.06 -25.45
C LEU A 490 7.73 11.58 -25.63
N ASP A 491 6.56 12.23 -25.65
CA ASP A 491 6.46 13.70 -25.62
C ASP A 491 6.48 14.24 -24.17
N ASP A 492 5.88 13.48 -23.25
CA ASP A 492 5.91 13.69 -21.81
C ASP A 492 5.89 12.34 -21.08
N ALA A 493 5.79 12.37 -19.75
CA ALA A 493 5.79 11.18 -18.91
C ALA A 493 4.41 10.91 -18.28
N THR A 494 3.34 11.37 -18.91
CA THR A 494 1.99 11.43 -18.34
C THR A 494 1.04 10.53 -19.11
N ARG A 495 0.16 9.84 -18.40
CA ARG A 495 -1.00 9.14 -18.98
C ARG A 495 -2.30 9.73 -18.45
N SER A 496 -3.31 9.79 -19.30
CA SER A 496 -4.65 10.25 -18.95
C SER A 496 -5.61 9.07 -18.87
N PHE A 497 -6.46 9.07 -17.85
CA PHE A 497 -7.50 8.07 -17.65
C PHE A 497 -8.84 8.77 -17.52
N ASP A 498 -9.86 8.26 -18.20
CA ASP A 498 -11.24 8.74 -18.14
C ASP A 498 -11.97 8.26 -16.87
N SER A 499 -11.50 7.16 -16.24
CA SER A 499 -12.11 6.54 -15.05
C SER A 499 -11.10 5.77 -14.19
N PHE A 500 -11.49 5.44 -12.95
CA PHE A 500 -10.68 4.56 -12.09
C PHE A 500 -10.59 3.13 -12.63
N SER A 501 -11.67 2.59 -13.20
CA SER A 501 -11.67 1.27 -13.84
C SER A 501 -10.70 1.18 -15.01
N GLU A 502 -10.55 2.27 -15.80
CA GLU A 502 -9.60 2.30 -16.91
C GLU A 502 -8.15 2.23 -16.41
N ALA A 503 -7.80 3.04 -15.40
CA ALA A 503 -6.47 3.00 -14.79
C ALA A 503 -6.17 1.65 -14.12
N MET A 504 -7.17 1.06 -13.43
CA MET A 504 -7.07 -0.27 -12.84
C MET A 504 -6.80 -1.35 -13.89
N ALA A 505 -7.52 -1.31 -15.02
CA ALA A 505 -7.36 -2.25 -16.11
C ALA A 505 -6.00 -2.09 -16.80
N GLU A 506 -5.53 -0.86 -17.03
CA GLU A 506 -4.22 -0.64 -17.63
C GLU A 506 -3.07 -1.05 -16.70
N ASN A 507 -3.14 -0.72 -15.41
CA ASN A 507 -2.19 -1.18 -14.41
C ASN A 507 -2.07 -2.70 -14.39
N GLY A 508 -3.21 -3.39 -14.44
CA GLY A 508 -3.27 -4.84 -14.54
C GLY A 508 -2.60 -5.39 -15.80
N ARG A 509 -3.04 -4.89 -16.96
CA ARG A 509 -2.58 -5.33 -18.28
C ARG A 509 -1.12 -5.00 -18.57
N SER A 510 -0.57 -3.97 -17.93
CA SER A 510 0.84 -3.59 -18.05
C SER A 510 1.79 -4.78 -17.87
N ARG A 511 1.44 -5.71 -16.97
CA ARG A 511 2.29 -6.84 -16.59
C ARG A 511 2.31 -7.95 -17.64
N VAL A 512 1.24 -8.05 -18.44
CA VAL A 512 1.18 -8.91 -19.63
C VAL A 512 2.07 -8.35 -20.73
N TYR A 513 2.04 -7.02 -20.94
CA TYR A 513 2.90 -6.35 -21.93
C TYR A 513 4.40 -6.46 -21.59
N LEU A 514 4.73 -6.50 -20.29
CA LEU A 514 6.09 -6.79 -19.82
C LEU A 514 6.45 -8.30 -19.90
N GLY A 515 5.50 -9.19 -20.18
CA GLY A 515 5.75 -10.63 -20.30
C GLY A 515 6.00 -11.35 -18.97
N ILE A 516 5.57 -10.79 -17.85
CA ILE A 516 5.88 -11.32 -16.50
C ILE A 516 4.67 -11.87 -15.77
N HIS A 517 3.47 -11.68 -16.30
CA HIS A 517 2.22 -12.22 -15.77
C HIS A 517 1.31 -12.72 -16.90
N PHE A 518 0.46 -13.69 -16.60
CA PHE A 518 -0.65 -14.12 -17.46
C PHE A 518 -1.86 -13.18 -17.28
N ASP A 519 -2.76 -13.16 -18.25
CA ASP A 519 -4.01 -12.38 -18.21
C ASP A 519 -4.88 -12.75 -16.99
N PHE A 520 -4.98 -14.04 -16.66
CA PHE A 520 -5.75 -14.46 -15.48
C PHE A 520 -5.09 -14.03 -14.15
N ASP A 521 -3.78 -13.77 -14.11
CA ASP A 521 -3.13 -13.19 -12.92
C ASP A 521 -3.62 -11.76 -12.70
N ASP A 522 -3.84 -11.04 -13.81
CA ASP A 522 -4.35 -9.69 -13.83
C ASP A 522 -5.83 -9.65 -13.44
N THR A 523 -6.71 -10.24 -14.23
CA THR A 523 -8.16 -10.10 -14.05
C THR A 523 -8.61 -10.54 -12.66
N VAL A 524 -8.07 -11.66 -12.16
CA VAL A 524 -8.37 -12.15 -10.81
C VAL A 524 -7.75 -11.25 -9.74
N GLY A 525 -6.54 -10.74 -9.96
CA GLY A 525 -5.90 -9.79 -9.06
C GLY A 525 -6.76 -8.53 -8.85
N GLN A 526 -7.25 -7.93 -9.94
CA GLN A 526 -8.15 -6.78 -9.87
C GLN A 526 -9.41 -7.08 -9.06
N GLU A 527 -10.05 -8.23 -9.32
CA GLU A 527 -11.27 -8.65 -8.61
C GLU A 527 -11.02 -8.83 -7.10
N VAL A 528 -9.93 -9.52 -6.72
CA VAL A 528 -9.56 -9.74 -5.32
C VAL A 528 -9.27 -8.40 -4.62
N GLY A 529 -8.46 -7.54 -5.26
CA GLY A 529 -8.14 -6.22 -4.72
C GLY A 529 -9.39 -5.35 -4.49
N ALA A 530 -10.27 -5.28 -5.48
CA ALA A 530 -11.52 -4.51 -5.38
C ALA A 530 -12.46 -5.07 -4.30
N ALA A 531 -12.52 -6.40 -4.13
CA ALA A 531 -13.29 -7.02 -3.06
C ALA A 531 -12.74 -6.67 -1.67
N ILE A 532 -11.41 -6.64 -1.51
CA ILE A 532 -10.75 -6.20 -0.28
C ILE A 532 -11.09 -4.73 0.00
N ALA A 533 -10.97 -3.85 -0.99
CA ALA A 533 -11.32 -2.44 -0.86
C ALA A 533 -12.76 -2.24 -0.36
N ALA A 534 -13.73 -2.95 -0.94
CA ALA A 534 -15.13 -2.91 -0.51
C ALA A 534 -15.34 -3.41 0.92
N SER A 535 -14.58 -4.42 1.36
CA SER A 535 -14.61 -4.89 2.74
C SER A 535 -14.04 -3.85 3.70
N VAL A 536 -12.87 -3.28 3.38
CA VAL A 536 -12.18 -2.28 4.18
C VAL A 536 -12.99 -1.00 4.30
N ALA A 537 -13.62 -0.53 3.22
CA ALA A 537 -14.50 0.63 3.20
C ALA A 537 -15.60 0.58 4.27
N SER A 538 -16.05 -0.63 4.64
CA SER A 538 -17.10 -0.81 5.64
C SER A 538 -16.63 -0.62 7.10
N ASP A 539 -15.32 -0.65 7.34
CA ASP A 539 -14.70 -0.50 8.65
C ASP A 539 -14.29 0.95 8.97
N PHE A 540 -14.15 1.81 7.94
CA PHE A 540 -13.90 3.23 8.10
C PHE A 540 -15.21 4.04 8.15
N ALA A 541 -15.25 5.06 8.99
CA ALA A 541 -16.35 6.02 8.95
C ALA A 541 -16.03 7.03 7.85
N VAL A 542 -16.67 6.92 6.69
CA VAL A 542 -16.62 7.98 5.69
C VAL A 542 -17.19 9.24 6.33
N ALA A 543 -16.42 10.33 6.32
CA ALA A 543 -16.91 11.66 6.66
C ALA A 543 -18.01 12.02 5.66
N ALA A 544 -19.25 11.68 5.97
CA ALA A 544 -20.37 12.03 5.12
C ALA A 544 -20.42 13.56 5.05
N THR A 545 -20.10 14.12 3.89
CA THR A 545 -20.37 15.52 3.59
C THR A 545 -21.88 15.72 3.76
N ASP A 546 -22.28 16.30 4.89
CA ASP A 546 -23.68 16.57 5.17
C ASP A 546 -24.13 17.83 4.39
N ASP A 547 -24.00 17.79 3.07
CA ASP A 547 -24.54 18.81 2.15
C ASP A 547 -26.09 18.81 2.13
N THR A 548 -26.71 17.90 2.88
CA THR A 548 -28.16 17.91 3.08
C THR A 548 -28.64 19.02 4.01
N THR A 549 -27.76 19.61 4.84
CA THR A 549 -28.16 20.68 5.78
C THR A 549 -28.25 22.07 5.14
N ARG A 550 -27.66 22.29 3.97
CA ARG A 550 -27.72 23.61 3.28
C ARG A 550 -29.02 23.83 2.51
N THR A 551 -29.71 22.77 2.10
CA THR A 551 -30.98 22.88 1.36
C THR A 551 -32.24 22.81 2.24
N GLU A 552 -32.14 22.34 3.49
CA GLU A 552 -33.29 22.33 4.42
C GLU A 552 -33.55 23.70 5.06
N ASN A 553 -32.51 24.51 5.31
CA ASN A 553 -32.66 25.85 5.87
C ASN A 553 -33.28 26.87 4.88
N ASP A 554 -33.11 26.66 3.57
CA ASP A 554 -33.78 27.49 2.54
C ASP A 554 -35.20 27.00 2.21
N ARG A 555 -35.54 25.75 2.50
CA ARG A 555 -36.91 25.22 2.36
C ARG A 555 -37.81 25.56 3.55
N GLN A 556 -37.26 25.71 4.76
CA GLN A 556 -38.03 26.11 5.94
C GLN A 556 -38.44 27.59 5.98
N ARG A 557 -37.82 28.46 5.15
CA ARG A 557 -38.25 29.88 5.03
C ARG A 557 -39.45 30.10 4.11
N ASN A 558 -39.88 29.10 3.33
CA ASN A 558 -40.95 29.25 2.33
C ASN A 558 -42.18 28.34 2.54
N GLN A 559 -42.33 27.69 3.70
CA GLN A 559 -43.51 26.87 4.02
C GLN A 559 -44.21 27.33 5.31
N ASN A 560 -44.48 28.63 5.43
CA ASN A 560 -45.51 29.15 6.32
C ASN A 560 -46.72 29.59 5.51
N ASP A 561 -47.31 28.66 4.77
CA ASP A 561 -48.69 28.72 4.25
C ASP A 561 -49.02 27.36 3.64
N ASP A 562 -49.54 26.43 4.45
CA ASP A 562 -50.85 25.80 4.23
C ASP A 562 -51.06 24.63 5.22
N ARG A 563 -52.29 24.48 5.69
CA ARG A 563 -52.69 23.54 6.73
C ARG A 563 -53.07 22.18 6.14
N GLY A 564 -52.45 21.11 6.66
CA GLY A 564 -53.22 19.98 7.20
C GLY A 564 -53.04 18.59 6.57
N ARG A 565 -52.93 17.61 7.50
CA ARG A 565 -53.30 16.17 7.47
C ARG A 565 -52.22 15.10 7.22
N ASN A 566 -51.90 14.43 8.34
CA ASN A 566 -51.80 12.97 8.60
C ASN A 566 -50.95 12.03 7.72
N ASN A 567 -49.91 11.47 8.38
CA ASN A 567 -49.44 10.07 8.46
C ASN A 567 -49.60 9.13 7.25
N ASN A 568 -48.48 8.62 6.73
CA ASN A 568 -47.96 7.28 7.14
C ASN A 568 -46.55 7.00 6.58
N ASN A 569 -45.70 6.48 7.46
CA ASN A 569 -44.36 5.94 7.19
C ASN A 569 -44.42 4.57 6.50
N SER A 570 -43.60 4.38 5.47
CA SER A 570 -42.85 3.13 5.18
C SER A 570 -41.94 3.37 3.97
N ARG A 571 -40.64 3.57 4.21
CA ARG A 571 -39.59 3.46 3.19
C ARG A 571 -38.98 2.07 3.31
N GLY A 572 -39.13 1.26 2.27
CA GLY A 572 -38.37 0.03 2.08
C GLY A 572 -37.02 0.37 1.48
N SER A 573 -35.96 -0.01 2.19
CA SER A 573 -34.63 -0.21 1.62
C SER A 573 -34.58 -1.64 1.12
N ASN A 574 -34.29 -1.82 -0.16
CA ASN A 574 -33.76 -3.03 -0.80
C ASN A 574 -33.66 -2.71 -2.30
N ASP A 575 -32.42 -2.47 -2.76
CA ASP A 575 -31.87 -2.80 -4.09
C ASP A 575 -30.58 -1.98 -4.28
N ARG A 576 -29.46 -2.53 -3.80
CA ARG A 576 -28.06 -2.09 -4.06
C ARG A 576 -27.15 -3.31 -4.26
N PHE A 577 -27.63 -4.31 -4.99
CA PHE A 577 -26.84 -5.47 -5.43
C PHE A 577 -27.31 -5.84 -6.83
N ALA A 578 -26.98 -4.99 -7.80
CA ALA A 578 -27.15 -5.23 -9.23
C ALA A 578 -26.40 -4.14 -10.03
N SER A 579 -25.07 -4.11 -9.96
CA SER A 579 -24.27 -3.33 -10.92
C SER A 579 -22.83 -3.82 -11.13
N VAL A 580 -22.46 -5.02 -10.64
CA VAL A 580 -21.12 -5.59 -10.90
C VAL A 580 -21.11 -6.48 -12.16
N ASP A 581 -22.26 -6.98 -12.62
CA ASP A 581 -22.36 -7.86 -13.81
C ASP A 581 -22.56 -7.13 -15.16
N SER A 582 -22.50 -5.80 -15.22
CA SER A 582 -22.85 -5.05 -16.45
C SER A 582 -21.73 -4.19 -17.06
N ALA A 583 -20.51 -4.24 -16.54
CA ALA A 583 -19.35 -3.55 -17.12
C ALA A 583 -18.55 -4.41 -18.12
N PHE A 584 -18.68 -5.74 -18.10
CA PHE A 584 -17.87 -6.67 -18.90
C PHE A 584 -18.60 -7.30 -20.11
N ALA A 585 -19.60 -6.61 -20.67
CA ALA A 585 -20.40 -7.13 -21.80
C ALA A 585 -20.46 -6.19 -23.02
N ASP A 586 -19.46 -5.32 -23.23
CA ASP A 586 -19.36 -4.56 -24.46
C ASP A 586 -18.38 -5.22 -25.44
N GLU A 587 -18.92 -6.01 -26.37
CA GLU A 587 -18.22 -6.65 -27.50
C GLU A 587 -17.73 -5.62 -28.55
N ARG A 588 -17.09 -4.52 -28.13
CA ARG A 588 -16.66 -3.43 -29.02
C ARG A 588 -15.18 -3.06 -28.89
N PHE A 589 -14.32 -4.01 -28.58
CA PHE A 589 -12.89 -3.93 -28.87
C PHE A 589 -12.36 -5.31 -29.28
N LEU A 590 -12.70 -5.72 -30.50
CA LEU A 590 -12.01 -6.78 -31.24
C LEU A 590 -11.68 -6.19 -32.61
N PHE A 591 -10.52 -5.55 -32.75
CA PHE A 591 -9.74 -5.42 -33.99
C PHE A 591 -8.33 -4.91 -33.71
#